data_AF-A0AAU5X755-F1
#
_entry.id   AF-A0AAU5X755-F1
#
_cell.length_a   1.000
_cell.length_b   1.000
_cell.length_c   1.000
_cell.angle_alpha   90.00
_cell.angle_beta   90.00
_cell.angle_gamma   90.00
#
_symmetry.space_group_name_H-M   'P 1'
#
loop_
_entity.id
_entity.type
_entity.pdbx_description
1 polymer ?
#
loop_
_entity_poly.entity_id
_entity_poly.type
_entity_poly.pdbx_seq_one_letter_code
_entity_poly.pdbx_strand_id
1 'polypeptide(L)'
;MWGTPGGSLWNQHDPALNTQKLAGVRLFFSSGVDPKDPSGTFPSTCTGTDLIEEGTCRETQAMLDALRRAGIGFTYQPVPGGHHQWSGNWAPELDQALGMLYSAIGA
;
A
#
# COMPACT_ATOMS: atom_id res chain seq x y z
N MET A 1 -11.86 10.23 -15.06
CA MET A 1 -11.82 8.82 -15.51
C MET A 1 -13.14 8.09 -15.21
N TRP A 2 -13.66 8.17 -13.99
CA TRP A 2 -14.89 7.45 -13.57
C TRP A 2 -16.12 8.35 -13.33
N GLY A 3 -16.25 9.44 -14.09
CA GLY A 3 -17.32 10.44 -13.89
C GLY A 3 -17.12 11.27 -12.62
N THR A 4 -18.23 11.73 -12.03
CA THR A 4 -18.23 12.58 -10.83
C THR A 4 -17.52 11.90 -9.65
N PRO A 5 -16.55 12.57 -8.99
CA PRO A 5 -15.88 12.05 -7.80
C PRO A 5 -16.88 11.57 -6.74
N GLY A 6 -16.61 10.40 -6.14
CA GLY A 6 -17.50 9.78 -5.15
C GLY A 6 -18.76 9.12 -5.72
N GLY A 7 -18.95 9.15 -7.05
CA GLY A 7 -20.03 8.41 -7.72
C GLY A 7 -19.88 6.89 -7.59
N SER A 8 -20.92 6.15 -7.96
CA SER A 8 -20.96 4.68 -7.84
C SER A 8 -19.78 3.98 -8.52
N LEU A 9 -19.29 4.51 -9.65
CA LEU A 9 -18.16 3.94 -10.37
C LEU A 9 -16.83 4.15 -9.62
N TRP A 10 -16.64 5.28 -8.94
CA TRP A 10 -15.49 5.47 -8.05
C TRP A 10 -15.50 4.43 -6.93
N ASN A 11 -16.64 4.25 -6.27
CA ASN A 11 -16.77 3.29 -5.17
C ASN A 11 -16.57 1.83 -5.63
N GLN A 12 -16.87 1.50 -6.88
CA GLN A 12 -16.60 0.17 -7.45
C GLN A 12 -15.10 -0.10 -7.66
N HIS A 13 -14.31 0.94 -7.87
CA HIS A 13 -12.88 0.85 -8.13
C HIS A 13 -12.01 1.17 -6.91
N ASP A 14 -12.61 1.57 -5.79
CA ASP A 14 -11.91 1.80 -4.53
C ASP A 14 -11.67 0.45 -3.80
N PRO A 15 -10.40 0.00 -3.65
CA PRO A 15 -10.10 -1.27 -2.99
C PRO A 15 -10.42 -1.26 -1.49
N ALA A 16 -10.36 -0.11 -0.81
CA ALA A 16 -10.64 0.00 0.63
C ALA A 16 -12.14 -0.15 0.92
N LEU A 17 -13.01 0.18 -0.03
CA LEU A 17 -14.45 -0.09 0.03
C LEU A 17 -14.83 -1.52 -0.38
N ASN A 18 -13.91 -2.25 -1.01
CA ASN A 18 -14.17 -3.57 -1.62
C ASN A 18 -13.26 -4.68 -1.05
N THR A 19 -12.75 -4.54 0.17
CA THR A 19 -11.73 -5.43 0.75
C THR A 19 -12.10 -6.90 0.77
N GLN A 20 -13.39 -7.25 0.91
CA GLN A 20 -13.85 -8.64 0.87
C GLN A 20 -13.52 -9.36 -0.44
N LYS A 21 -13.44 -8.63 -1.56
CA LYS A 21 -13.05 -9.20 -2.86
C LYS A 21 -11.58 -9.63 -2.91
N LEU A 22 -10.78 -9.25 -1.93
CA LEU A 22 -9.37 -9.60 -1.81
C LEU A 22 -9.14 -10.84 -0.92
N ALA A 23 -10.21 -11.49 -0.46
CA ALA A 23 -10.09 -12.72 0.31
C ALA A 23 -9.32 -13.80 -0.47
N GLY A 24 -8.29 -14.39 0.16
CA GLY A 24 -7.42 -15.39 -0.46
C GLY A 24 -6.34 -14.83 -1.39
N VAL A 25 -6.30 -13.52 -1.63
CA VAL A 25 -5.25 -12.86 -2.40
C VAL A 25 -4.06 -12.56 -1.49
N ARG A 26 -2.83 -12.84 -1.96
CA ARG A 26 -1.61 -12.40 -1.26
C ARG A 26 -1.33 -10.94 -1.61
N LEU A 27 -1.41 -10.06 -0.62
CA LEU A 27 -1.29 -8.62 -0.78
C LEU A 27 0.05 -8.12 -0.25
N PHE A 28 0.74 -7.31 -1.03
CA PHE A 28 1.94 -6.58 -0.63
C PHE A 28 1.69 -5.09 -0.82
N PHE A 29 1.98 -4.30 0.21
CA PHE A 29 1.91 -2.86 0.20
C PHE A 29 3.25 -2.28 0.61
N SER A 30 3.69 -1.24 -0.09
CA SER A 30 4.82 -0.41 0.27
C SER A 30 4.44 1.06 0.13
N SER A 31 5.04 1.89 0.96
CA SER A 31 4.96 3.34 0.85
C SER A 31 6.15 3.98 1.55
N GLY A 32 6.54 5.14 1.03
CA GLY A 32 7.47 6.05 1.68
C GLY A 32 6.97 6.47 3.06
N VAL A 33 7.85 6.40 4.05
CA VAL A 33 7.60 6.89 5.42
C VAL A 33 8.74 7.78 5.87
N ASP A 34 8.52 8.53 6.95
CA ASP A 34 9.58 9.34 7.57
C ASP A 34 10.79 8.45 7.94
N PRO A 35 12.02 8.79 7.53
CA PRO A 35 13.22 8.07 7.95
C PRO A 35 13.38 7.91 9.47
N LYS A 36 12.77 8.80 10.24
CA LYS A 36 12.81 8.81 11.71
C LYS A 36 11.73 7.95 12.35
N ASP A 37 10.82 7.39 11.56
CA ASP A 37 9.75 6.52 12.02
C ASP A 37 9.83 5.13 11.35
N PRO A 38 10.67 4.23 11.89
CA PRO A 38 10.86 2.92 11.31
C PRO A 38 9.76 1.91 11.70
N SER A 39 8.58 2.35 12.16
CA SER A 39 7.60 1.42 12.74
C SER A 39 7.18 0.33 11.72
N GLY A 40 7.66 -0.88 11.98
CA GLY A 40 7.88 -1.89 10.95
C GLY A 40 6.68 -2.77 10.59
N THR A 41 5.45 -2.33 10.84
CA THR A 41 4.26 -3.15 10.50
C THR A 41 3.02 -2.34 10.12
N PHE A 42 3.04 -1.01 10.24
CA PHE A 42 1.94 -0.13 9.87
C PHE A 42 2.44 1.31 9.70
N PRO A 43 1.89 2.11 8.77
CA PRO A 43 2.25 3.53 8.67
C PRO A 43 1.81 4.26 9.95
N SER A 44 2.76 4.77 10.73
CA SER A 44 2.51 5.56 11.94
C SER A 44 2.69 7.05 11.73
N THR A 45 3.57 7.45 10.82
CA THR A 45 3.71 8.82 10.34
C THR A 45 3.82 8.85 8.82
N CYS A 46 2.92 9.62 8.20
CA CYS A 46 2.93 9.88 6.76
C CYS A 46 3.54 11.24 6.47
N THR A 47 4.66 11.57 7.12
CA THR A 47 5.52 12.67 6.68
C THR A 47 6.36 12.16 5.52
N GLY A 48 5.73 12.13 4.34
CA GLY A 48 6.37 11.73 3.09
C GLY A 48 7.52 12.68 2.75
N THR A 49 8.39 12.24 1.84
CA THR A 49 9.47 13.09 1.31
C THR A 49 8.97 14.13 0.31
N ASP A 50 7.76 13.94 -0.22
CA ASP A 50 7.00 14.87 -1.05
C ASP A 50 5.49 14.73 -0.78
N LEU A 51 4.69 15.69 -1.29
CA LEU A 51 3.24 15.75 -1.05
C LEU A 51 2.47 14.56 -1.65
N ILE A 52 2.98 13.96 -2.73
CA ILE A 52 2.33 12.81 -3.35
C ILE A 52 2.54 11.60 -2.46
N GLU A 53 3.76 11.37 -2.00
CA GLU A 53 4.09 10.23 -1.14
C GLU A 53 3.43 10.34 0.24
N GLU A 54 3.28 11.55 0.78
CA GLU A 54 2.47 11.78 1.98
C GLU A 54 1.01 11.37 1.76
N GLY A 55 0.43 11.76 0.62
CA GLY A 55 -0.94 11.40 0.26
C GLY A 55 -1.12 9.88 0.12
N THR A 56 -0.25 9.23 -0.65
CA THR A 56 -0.31 7.77 -0.87
C THR A 56 -0.05 6.98 0.41
N CYS A 57 0.83 7.43 1.30
CA CYS A 57 1.02 6.80 2.62
C CYS A 57 -0.28 6.80 3.43
N ARG A 58 -1.03 7.91 3.43
CA ARG A 58 -2.32 8.01 4.14
C ARG A 58 -3.37 7.08 3.54
N GLU A 59 -3.43 6.99 2.21
CA GLU A 59 -4.34 6.06 1.52
C GLU A 59 -3.94 4.60 1.79
N THR A 60 -2.65 4.28 1.80
CA THR A 60 -2.13 2.97 2.22
C THR A 60 -2.56 2.67 3.65
N GLN A 61 -2.40 3.61 4.59
CA GLN A 61 -2.86 3.44 5.97
C GLN A 61 -4.36 3.12 6.03
N ALA A 62 -5.19 3.87 5.30
CA ALA A 62 -6.63 3.64 5.24
C ALA A 62 -7.00 2.25 4.67
N MET A 63 -6.28 1.81 3.62
CA MET A 63 -6.44 0.48 3.03
C MET A 63 -6.07 -0.64 4.01
N LEU A 64 -4.91 -0.52 4.67
CA LEU A 64 -4.45 -1.52 5.64
C LEU A 64 -5.41 -1.62 6.84
N ASP A 65 -5.95 -0.49 7.30
CA ASP A 65 -7.00 -0.47 8.32
C ASP A 65 -8.29 -1.16 7.86
N ALA A 66 -8.72 -0.94 6.61
CA ALA A 66 -9.87 -1.61 6.05
C ALA A 66 -9.67 -3.13 5.93
N LEU A 67 -8.48 -3.58 5.54
CA LEU A 67 -8.10 -5.00 5.50
C LEU A 67 -8.09 -5.62 6.90
N ARG A 68 -7.50 -4.94 7.90
CA ARG A 68 -7.53 -5.38 9.31
C ARG A 68 -8.95 -5.57 9.81
N ARG A 69 -9.83 -4.59 9.59
CA ARG A 69 -11.25 -4.68 9.99
C ARG A 69 -11.98 -5.82 9.30
N ALA A 70 -11.61 -6.15 8.06
CA ALA A 70 -12.18 -7.26 7.31
C ALA A 70 -11.54 -8.63 7.61
N GLY A 71 -10.50 -8.68 8.44
CA GLY A 71 -9.76 -9.92 8.73
C GLY A 71 -8.93 -10.45 7.56
N ILE A 72 -8.58 -9.59 6.60
CA ILE A 72 -7.76 -9.97 5.43
C ILE A 72 -6.29 -9.71 5.73
N GLY A 73 -5.46 -10.73 5.56
CA GLY A 73 -4.01 -10.64 5.74
C GLY A 73 -3.31 -9.85 4.64
N PHE A 74 -2.23 -9.16 4.99
CA PHE A 74 -1.36 -8.44 4.07
C PHE A 74 0.08 -8.40 4.58
N THR A 75 1.01 -8.15 3.68
CA THR A 75 2.39 -7.75 3.97
C THR A 75 2.53 -6.26 3.74
N TYR A 76 3.07 -5.53 4.71
CA TYR A 76 3.42 -4.12 4.55
C TYR A 76 4.92 -3.94 4.74
N GLN A 77 5.53 -3.21 3.81
CA GLN A 77 6.95 -2.92 3.79
C GLN A 77 7.16 -1.40 3.75
N PRO A 78 7.47 -0.76 4.89
CA PRO A 78 7.78 0.67 4.90
C PRO A 78 9.08 0.95 4.15
N VAL A 79 9.14 2.10 3.48
CA VAL A 79 10.32 2.58 2.75
C VAL A 79 10.79 3.89 3.40
N PRO A 80 11.70 3.83 4.38
CA PRO A 80 12.20 5.03 5.07
C PRO A 80 12.87 5.99 4.09
N GLY A 81 12.34 7.22 3.98
CA GLY A 81 12.81 8.20 2.99
C GLY A 81 12.41 7.87 1.55
N GLY A 82 11.40 7.03 1.35
CA GLY A 82 10.84 6.74 0.03
C GLY A 82 10.26 8.00 -0.62
N HIS A 83 10.32 8.07 -1.94
CA HIS A 83 9.87 9.16 -2.82
C HIS A 83 8.99 8.59 -3.95
N HIS A 84 8.16 9.44 -4.55
CA HIS A 84 7.27 9.00 -5.63
C HIS A 84 7.98 8.88 -7.00
N GLN A 85 8.94 7.96 -7.12
CA GLN A 85 9.80 7.81 -8.30
C GLN A 85 10.29 6.38 -8.53
N TRP A 86 10.60 6.06 -9.79
CA TRP A 86 11.19 4.77 -10.19
C TRP A 86 12.55 4.52 -9.57
N SER A 87 13.46 5.49 -9.70
CA SER A 87 14.85 5.33 -9.29
C SER A 87 14.98 5.40 -7.77
N GLY A 88 15.51 4.35 -7.15
CA GLY A 88 15.84 4.32 -5.74
C GLY A 88 14.72 3.83 -4.81
N ASN A 89 13.46 3.69 -5.28
CA ASN A 89 12.33 3.24 -4.45
C ASN A 89 11.62 2.02 -5.04
N TRP A 90 10.89 2.16 -6.16
CA TRP A 90 10.05 1.08 -6.67
C TRP A 90 10.83 -0.17 -7.13
N ALA A 91 12.07 -0.02 -7.61
CA ALA A 91 12.91 -1.17 -7.96
C ALA A 91 13.35 -1.99 -6.72
N PRO A 92 13.93 -1.38 -5.66
CA PRO A 92 14.16 -2.07 -4.39
C PRO A 92 12.89 -2.67 -3.75
N GLU A 93 11.74 -1.99 -3.85
CA GLU A 93 10.47 -2.49 -3.34
C GLU A 93 10.01 -3.76 -4.09
N LEU A 94 10.22 -3.81 -5.42
CA LEU A 94 9.97 -5.02 -6.19
C LEU A 94 10.83 -6.18 -5.68
N ASP A 95 12.13 -5.96 -5.46
CA ASP A 95 13.04 -6.99 -4.91
C ASP A 95 12.54 -7.53 -3.56
N GLN A 96 12.00 -6.67 -2.70
CA GLN A 96 11.40 -7.06 -1.42
C GLN A 96 10.12 -7.89 -1.61
N ALA A 97 9.32 -7.61 -2.64
CA ALA A 97 8.11 -8.35 -2.97
C ALA A 97 8.39 -9.70 -3.67
N LEU A 98 9.56 -9.87 -4.32
CA LEU A 98 9.85 -11.04 -5.16
C LEU A 98 9.67 -12.38 -4.43
N GLY A 99 10.13 -12.49 -3.17
CA GLY A 99 9.95 -13.71 -2.40
C GLY A 99 8.48 -14.11 -2.20
N MET A 100 7.61 -13.11 -1.94
CA MET A 100 6.17 -13.33 -1.86
C MET A 100 5.59 -13.74 -3.21
N LEU A 101 6.01 -13.08 -4.29
CA LEU A 101 5.54 -13.33 -5.65
C LEU A 101 5.89 -14.75 -6.11
N TYR A 102 7.15 -15.18 -5.96
CA TYR A 102 7.57 -16.53 -6.32
C TYR A 102 6.79 -17.60 -5.56
N SER A 103 6.64 -17.43 -4.24
CA SER A 103 5.83 -18.33 -3.43
C SER A 103 4.35 -18.33 -3.83
N ALA A 104 3.81 -17.20 -4.31
CA ALA A 104 2.40 -17.08 -4.71
C ALA A 104 2.10 -17.85 -6.00
N ILE A 105 3.08 -17.91 -6.90
CA ILE A 105 2.97 -18.58 -8.21
C ILE A 105 3.55 -20.00 -8.22
N GLY A 106 4.15 -20.44 -7.10
CA GLY A 106 4.73 -21.79 -6.96
C GLY A 106 6.08 -21.98 -7.65
N ALA A 107 6.88 -20.92 -7.74
CA ALA A 107 8.23 -20.91 -8.31
C ALA A 107 9.32 -20.88 -7.23
#